data_AF-A0A5E4QRC6-F1
#
_entry.id   AF-A0A5E4QRC6-F1
#
_cell.length_a   1.000
_cell.length_b   1.000
_cell.length_c   1.000
_cell.angle_alpha   90.00
_cell.angle_beta   90.00
_cell.angle_gamma   90.00
#
_symmetry.space_group_name_H-M   'P 1'
#
loop_
_entity.id
_entity.type
_entity.pdbx_description
1 polymer ?
#
loop_
_entity_poly.entity_id
_entity_poly.type
_entity_poly.pdbx_seq_one_letter_code
_entity_poly.pdbx_strand_id
1 'polypeptide(L)'
;MGRHDDLWSLFYMLVEFVNGQLPWRKIKDKEQVGLMKEKYDHRLLLKHLPSELRQFLEHVQSLEYADTPDYTMLCGLLERCCKRRGIRETDPYDWERDR
;
A
#
# COMPACT_ATOMS: atom_id res chain seq x y z
N MET A 1 13.74 -0.65 12.50
CA MET A 1 13.14 -1.46 11.42
C MET A 1 12.46 -2.65 12.04
N GLY A 2 11.14 -2.59 12.16
CA GLY A 2 10.29 -3.67 12.65
C GLY A 2 9.33 -4.16 11.56
N ARG A 3 8.48 -5.13 11.91
CA ARG A 3 7.52 -5.76 10.96
C ARG A 3 6.58 -4.78 10.27
N HIS A 4 6.23 -3.67 10.92
CA HIS A 4 5.35 -2.65 10.35
C HIS A 4 6.04 -1.82 9.24
N ASP A 5 7.37 -1.71 9.24
CA ASP A 5 8.12 -0.97 8.21
C ASP A 5 8.04 -1.68 6.85
N ASP A 6 8.04 -3.01 6.86
CA ASP A 6 7.84 -3.82 5.65
C ASP A 6 6.42 -3.63 5.09
N LEU A 7 5.41 -3.53 5.96
CA LEU A 7 4.03 -3.26 5.57
C LEU A 7 3.83 -1.84 5.04
N TRP A 8 4.51 -0.85 5.60
CA TRP A 8 4.57 0.50 5.04
C TRP A 8 5.17 0.51 3.63
N SER A 9 6.26 -0.22 3.44
CA SER A 9 6.91 -0.35 2.13
C SER A 9 5.97 -1.03 1.13
N LEU A 10 5.27 -2.10 1.53
CA LEU A 10 4.25 -2.74 0.72
C LEU A 10 3.11 -1.79 0.35
N PHE A 11 2.58 -1.02 1.29
CA PHE A 11 1.54 -0.03 1.02
C PHE A 11 1.98 0.99 -0.03
N TYR A 12 3.20 1.54 0.10
CA TYR A 12 3.73 2.48 -0.89
C TYR A 12 3.94 1.85 -2.27
N MET A 13 4.37 0.59 -2.36
CA MET A 13 4.47 -0.13 -3.63
C MET A 13 3.10 -0.29 -4.30
N LEU A 14 2.07 -0.68 -3.54
CA LEU A 14 0.70 -0.80 -4.07
C LEU A 14 0.16 0.53 -4.58
N VAL A 15 0.41 1.62 -3.84
CA VAL A 15 0.05 2.97 -4.27
C VAL A 15 0.78 3.33 -5.57
N GLU A 16 2.07 3.03 -5.68
CA GLU A 16 2.84 3.33 -6.88
C GLU A 16 2.41 2.49 -8.08
N PHE A 17 2.05 1.22 -7.90
CA PHE A 17 1.52 0.39 -8.99
C PHE A 17 0.20 0.94 -9.56
N VAL A 18 -0.67 1.49 -8.71
CA VAL A 18 -1.96 2.03 -9.15
C VAL A 18 -1.84 3.47 -9.69
N ASN A 19 -1.07 4.32 -9.01
CA ASN A 19 -0.99 5.76 -9.31
C ASN A 19 0.20 6.12 -10.23
N GLY A 20 1.10 5.18 -10.47
CA GLY A 20 2.33 5.34 -11.27
C GLY A 20 3.47 6.11 -10.59
N GLN A 21 3.21 6.83 -9.49
CA GLN A 21 4.23 7.56 -8.75
C GLN A 21 3.82 7.89 -7.30
N LEU A 22 4.82 8.07 -6.44
CA LEU A 22 4.66 8.64 -5.11
C LEU A 22 4.98 10.15 -5.08
N PRO A 23 4.41 10.93 -4.13
CA PRO A 23 4.62 12.38 -4.03
C PRO A 23 6.11 12.79 -3.91
N TRP A 24 6.92 11.94 -3.28
CA TRP A 24 8.35 12.17 -3.05
C TRP A 24 9.26 11.54 -4.12
N ARG A 25 8.73 11.01 -5.23
CA ARG A 25 9.51 10.27 -6.27
C ARG A 25 10.73 11.03 -6.80
N LYS A 26 10.65 12.37 -6.90
CA LYS A 26 11.72 13.20 -7.49
C LYS A 26 12.76 13.69 -6.47
N ILE A 27 12.61 13.32 -5.20
CA ILE A 27 13.45 13.83 -4.11
C ILE A 27 14.48 12.77 -3.76
N LYS A 28 15.76 13.15 -3.81
CA LYS A 28 16.90 12.25 -3.53
C LYS A 28 17.37 12.32 -2.09
N ASP A 29 17.12 13.45 -1.42
CA ASP A 29 17.54 13.65 -0.04
C ASP A 29 16.68 12.81 0.91
N LYS A 30 17.34 11.96 1.69
CA LYS A 30 16.65 10.98 2.54
C LYS A 30 15.91 11.62 3.71
N GLU A 31 16.49 12.66 4.33
CA GLU A 31 15.86 13.36 5.45
C GLU A 31 14.61 14.11 4.99
N GLN A 32 14.69 14.79 3.85
CA GLN A 32 13.56 15.48 3.25
C GLN A 32 12.42 14.52 2.90
N VAL A 33 12.73 13.34 2.34
CA VAL A 33 11.71 12.31 2.09
C VAL A 33 11.09 11.83 3.39
N GLY A 34 11.88 11.64 4.45
CA GLY A 34 11.39 11.27 5.78
C GLY A 34 10.41 12.29 6.34
N LEU A 35 10.80 13.56 6.36
CA LEU A 35 9.95 14.67 6.83
C LEU A 35 8.68 14.83 6.00
N MET A 36 8.77 14.62 4.69
CA MET A 36 7.59 14.61 3.84
C MET A 36 6.64 13.47 4.20
N LYS A 37 7.15 12.24 4.33
CA LYS A 37 6.34 11.08 4.72
C LYS A 37 5.66 11.29 6.07
N GLU A 38 6.34 11.89 7.03
CA GLU A 38 5.80 12.17 8.36
C GLU A 38 4.67 13.21 8.34
N LYS A 39 4.80 14.28 7.54
CA LYS A 39 3.82 15.37 7.47
C LYS A 39 2.70 15.14 6.46
N TYR A 40 2.85 14.16 5.58
CA TYR A 40 1.89 13.92 4.50
C TYR A 40 0.61 13.30 5.03
N ASP A 41 -0.55 13.76 4.56
CA ASP A 41 -1.81 13.07 4.81
C ASP A 41 -1.89 11.82 3.90
N HIS A 42 -1.54 10.65 4.43
CA HIS A 42 -1.56 9.38 3.70
C HIS A 42 -2.94 9.02 3.14
N ARG A 43 -4.03 9.61 3.65
CA ARG A 43 -5.38 9.38 3.09
C ARG A 43 -5.50 9.91 1.67
N LEU A 44 -4.69 10.90 1.29
CA LEU A 44 -4.63 11.41 -0.09
C LEU A 44 -4.10 10.37 -1.07
N LEU A 45 -3.27 9.42 -0.61
CA LEU A 45 -2.75 8.33 -1.45
C LEU A 45 -3.87 7.36 -1.86
N LEU A 46 -4.94 7.26 -1.06
CA LEU A 46 -6.04 6.31 -1.27
C LEU A 46 -7.02 6.69 -2.39
N LYS A 47 -6.91 7.88 -3.00
CA LYS A 47 -7.91 8.43 -3.93
C LYS A 47 -8.32 7.49 -5.07
N HIS A 48 -7.38 6.69 -5.58
CA HIS A 48 -7.61 5.77 -6.70
C HIS A 48 -7.51 4.29 -6.30
N LEU A 49 -7.29 4.00 -5.02
CA LEU A 49 -7.18 2.64 -4.51
C LEU A 49 -8.56 2.09 -4.10
N PRO A 50 -8.72 0.75 -4.03
CA PRO A 50 -9.91 0.13 -3.44
C PRO A 50 -10.16 0.64 -2.01
N SER A 51 -11.43 0.75 -1.62
CA SER A 51 -11.84 1.27 -0.31
C SER A 51 -11.24 0.51 0.88
N GLU A 52 -10.98 -0.78 0.71
CA GLU A 52 -10.43 -1.71 1.68
C GLU A 52 -8.99 -1.33 2.08
N LEU A 53 -8.24 -0.66 1.20
CA LEU A 53 -6.89 -0.16 1.50
C LEU A 53 -6.89 0.97 2.54
N ARG A 54 -8.05 1.58 2.83
CA ARG A 54 -8.19 2.49 3.98
C ARG A 54 -7.96 1.74 5.29
N GLN A 55 -8.60 0.59 5.46
CA GLN A 55 -8.46 -0.21 6.68
C GLN A 55 -7.03 -0.78 6.78
N PHE A 56 -6.41 -1.12 5.65
CA PHE A 56 -4.99 -1.49 5.60
C PHE A 56 -4.11 -0.37 6.14
N LEU A 57 -4.28 0.86 5.63
CA LEU A 57 -3.52 2.02 6.06
C LEU A 57 -3.73 2.31 7.56
N GLU A 58 -4.97 2.31 8.02
CA GLU A 58 -5.31 2.59 9.43
C GLU A 58 -4.66 1.56 10.37
N HIS A 59 -4.65 0.28 10.00
CA HIS A 59 -3.94 -0.76 10.76
C HIS A 59 -2.44 -0.55 10.77
N VAL A 60 -1.82 -0.26 9.62
CA VAL A 60 -0.37 -0.04 9.55
C VAL A 60 0.06 1.21 10.33
N GLN A 61 -0.77 2.25 10.35
CA GLN A 61 -0.53 3.47 11.14
C GLN A 61 -0.64 3.25 12.65
N SER A 62 -1.41 2.26 13.11
CA SER A 62 -1.61 1.99 14.54
C SER A 62 -0.55 1.08 15.15
N LEU A 63 0.32 0.47 14.34
CA LEU A 63 1.32 -0.49 14.82
C LEU A 63 2.58 0.22 15.33
N GLU A 64 3.08 -0.25 16.46
CA GLU A 64 4.40 0.12 16.98
C GLU A 64 5.45 -0.97 16.68
N TYR A 65 6.67 -0.77 17.16
CA TYR A 65 7.78 -1.70 16.93
C TYR A 65 7.54 -3.09 17.55
N ALA A 66 6.95 -3.14 18.75
CA ALA A 66 6.69 -4.39 19.46
C ALA A 66 5.48 -5.15 18.91
N ASP A 67 4.58 -4.48 18.20
CA ASP A 67 3.31 -5.04 17.78
C ASP A 67 3.47 -6.09 16.68
N THR A 68 2.64 -7.12 16.76
CA THR A 68 2.52 -8.12 15.71
C THR A 68 1.40 -7.69 14.77
N PRO A 69 1.69 -7.45 13.48
CA PRO A 69 0.63 -7.10 12.54
C PRO A 69 -0.40 -8.24 12.39
N ASP A 70 -1.67 -7.89 12.26
CA ASP A 70 -2.72 -8.84 11.90
C ASP A 70 -2.66 -9.16 10.40
N TYR A 71 -1.77 -10.08 10.03
CA TYR A 71 -1.59 -10.51 8.64
C TYR A 71 -2.84 -11.15 8.07
N THR A 72 -3.63 -11.86 8.88
CA THR A 72 -4.87 -12.51 8.45
C THR A 72 -5.89 -11.48 7.99
N MET A 73 -6.06 -10.40 8.76
CA MET A 73 -6.93 -9.29 8.39
C MET A 73 -6.44 -8.57 7.12
N LEU A 74 -5.13 -8.29 7.02
CA LEU A 74 -4.52 -7.62 5.87
C LEU A 74 -4.66 -8.43 4.57
N CYS A 75 -4.40 -9.74 4.60
CA CYS A 75 -4.64 -10.63 3.47
C CYS A 75 -6.12 -10.66 3.08
N GLY A 76 -7.01 -10.76 4.08
CA GLY A 76 -8.45 -10.74 3.86
C GLY A 76 -8.96 -9.44 3.21
N LEU A 77 -8.32 -8.30 3.46
CA LEU A 77 -8.62 -7.05 2.75
C LEU A 77 -8.29 -7.14 1.25
N LEU A 78 -7.11 -7.64 0.91
CA LEU A 78 -6.68 -7.78 -0.48
C LEU A 78 -7.55 -8.79 -1.23
N GLU A 79 -7.90 -9.91 -0.60
CA GLU A 79 -8.85 -10.87 -1.18
C GLU A 79 -10.22 -10.25 -1.45
N ARG A 80 -10.72 -9.42 -0.53
CA ARG A 80 -11.99 -8.69 -0.73
C ARG A 80 -11.91 -7.74 -1.92
N CYS A 81 -10.78 -7.06 -2.12
CA CYS A 81 -10.54 -6.24 -3.31
C CYS A 81 -10.68 -7.07 -4.59
N CYS A 82 -10.02 -8.23 -4.65
CA CYS A 82 -10.06 -9.12 -5.81
C CYS A 82 -11.47 -9.64 -6.07
N LYS A 83 -12.13 -10.19 -5.03
CA LYS A 83 -13.50 -10.73 -5.11
C LYS A 83 -14.49 -9.66 -5.59
N ARG A 84 -14.42 -8.44 -5.07
CA ARG A 84 -15.32 -7.34 -5.43
C ARG A 84 -15.16 -6.89 -6.88
N ARG A 85 -13.95 -6.96 -7.42
CA ARG A 85 -13.65 -6.63 -8.82
C ARG A 85 -13.78 -7.84 -9.77
N GLY A 86 -14.12 -9.01 -9.25
CA GLY A 86 -14.22 -10.25 -10.02
C GLY A 86 -12.87 -10.75 -10.55
N ILE A 87 -11.75 -10.35 -9.92
CA ILE A 87 -10.40 -10.78 -10.30
C ILE A 87 -10.20 -12.22 -9.86
N ARG A 88 -9.75 -13.05 -10.79
CA ARG A 88 -9.43 -14.48 -10.58
C ARG A 88 -7.92 -14.67 -10.63
N GLU A 89 -7.44 -15.70 -9.95
CA GLU A 89 -6.01 -16.07 -9.97
C GLU A 89 -5.55 -16.52 -11.37
N THR A 90 -6.48 -16.93 -12.23
CA THR A 90 -6.21 -17.32 -13.62
C THR A 90 -6.20 -16.15 -14.59
N ASP A 91 -6.54 -14.94 -14.14
CA ASP A 91 -6.52 -13.78 -15.02
C ASP A 91 -5.07 -13.42 -15.34
N PRO A 92 -4.73 -13.11 -16.60
CA PRO A 92 -3.36 -12.81 -17.00
C PRO A 92 -2.88 -11.51 -16.35
N TYR A 93 -1.60 -11.47 -15.99
CA TYR A 93 -0.96 -10.24 -15.54
C TYR A 93 -0.81 -9.24 -16.69
N ASP A 94 -0.57 -7.96 -16.35
CA ASP A 94 -0.48 -6.88 -17.34
C ASP A 94 0.59 -7.13 -18.42
N TRP A 95 1.67 -7.85 -18.10
CA TRP A 95 2.75 -8.18 -19.03
C TRP A 95 2.51 -9.45 -19.85
N GLU A 96 1.50 -10.26 -19.51
CA GLU A 96 1.14 -11.50 -20.23
C GLU A 96 0.10 -11.25 -21.33
N ARG A 97 -0.43 -10.02 -21.40
CA ARG A 97 -1.30 -9.60 -22.49
C ARG A 97 -0.43 -9.46 -23.75
N ASP A 98 -0.55 -10.43 -24.65
CA ASP A 98 0.01 -10.35 -25.99
C ASP A 98 -0.40 -9.01 -26.64
N ARG A 99 0.58 -8.34 -27.24
CA ARG A 99 0.36 -7.11 -28.03
C ARG A 99 -0.56 -7.35 -29.21
#